data_AF-A0A2S7NU73-F1
#
_entry.id   AF-A0A2S7NU73-F1
#
_cell.length_a   1.000
_cell.length_b   1.000
_cell.length_c   1.000
_cell.angle_alpha   90.00
_cell.angle_beta   90.00
_cell.angle_gamma   90.00
#
_symmetry.space_group_name_H-M   'P 1'
#
loop_
_entity.id
_entity.type
_entity.pdbx_description
1 polymer ?
#
loop_
_entity_poly.entity_id
_entity_poly.type
_entity_poly.pdbx_seq_one_letter_code
_entity_poly.pdbx_strand_id
1 'polypeptide(L)'
;MQSICAYENAYIGMSDFCGLFTEDEWAGFENTLDMIYWYDYAYGNPTGRAQGLGYVQEVLARLQHQYISASNSSVNSTLDNNPSTFPLDQKFYADFSHDDIIVSALTAMSMDYFRSAPSLTQYPPDPNRNFILSHITPFGARLMTETIGCAAADPKPVE
;
A
#
# COMPACT_ATOMS: atom_id res chain seq x y z
N MET A 1 -12.85 17.83 -12.15
CA MET A 1 -13.53 17.00 -13.16
C MET A 1 -12.70 15.80 -13.61
N GLN A 2 -11.36 15.82 -13.47
CA GLN A 2 -10.48 14.68 -13.77
C GLN A 2 -10.89 13.35 -13.11
N SER A 3 -11.38 13.38 -11.86
CA SER A 3 -11.91 12.18 -11.20
C SER A 3 -13.09 11.53 -11.96
N ILE A 4 -13.94 12.32 -12.63
CA ILE A 4 -15.09 11.79 -13.41
C ILE A 4 -14.57 10.90 -14.54
N CYS A 5 -13.51 11.32 -15.24
CA CYS A 5 -12.86 10.51 -16.26
C CYS A 5 -12.40 9.15 -15.69
N ALA A 6 -11.72 9.14 -14.54
CA ALA A 6 -11.27 7.90 -13.91
C ALA A 6 -12.44 6.96 -13.53
N TYR A 7 -13.49 7.49 -12.90
CA TYR A 7 -14.64 6.69 -12.46
C TYR A 7 -15.50 6.18 -13.62
N GLU A 8 -15.79 7.02 -14.63
CA GLU A 8 -16.53 6.59 -15.82
C GLU A 8 -15.74 5.55 -16.61
N ASN A 9 -14.44 5.74 -16.79
CA ASN A 9 -13.61 4.74 -17.46
C ASN A 9 -13.63 3.40 -16.71
N ALA A 10 -13.52 3.42 -15.39
CA ALA A 10 -13.61 2.21 -14.56
C ALA A 10 -14.99 1.52 -14.63
N TYR A 11 -16.07 2.28 -14.76
CA TYR A 11 -17.44 1.75 -14.74
C TYR A 11 -17.96 1.31 -16.12
N ILE A 12 -17.74 2.11 -17.16
CA ILE A 12 -18.28 1.89 -18.52
C ILE A 12 -17.20 1.79 -19.61
N GLY A 13 -15.91 1.85 -19.26
CA GLY A 13 -14.79 1.64 -20.20
C GLY A 13 -14.42 2.87 -21.06
N MET A 14 -15.07 4.01 -20.85
CA MET A 14 -14.80 5.26 -21.58
C MET A 14 -15.26 6.48 -20.80
N SER A 15 -14.71 7.66 -21.12
CA SER A 15 -15.21 8.95 -20.62
C SER A 15 -14.77 10.10 -21.52
N ASP A 16 -15.73 10.91 -21.97
CA ASP A 16 -15.45 12.11 -22.77
C ASP A 16 -14.76 13.20 -21.93
N PHE A 17 -14.88 13.14 -20.59
CA PHE A 17 -14.17 14.05 -19.70
C PHE A 17 -12.64 13.87 -19.76
N CYS A 18 -12.16 12.70 -20.22
CA CYS A 18 -10.72 12.47 -20.30
C CYS A 18 -10.01 13.40 -21.29
N GLY A 19 -10.68 13.72 -22.40
CA GLY A 19 -10.15 14.59 -23.47
C GLY A 19 -10.23 16.09 -23.16
N LEU A 20 -10.78 16.49 -22.01
CA LEU A 20 -10.87 17.90 -21.60
C LEU A 20 -9.56 18.44 -21.00
N PHE A 21 -8.59 17.55 -20.71
CA PHE A 21 -7.34 17.89 -20.03
C PHE A 21 -6.14 17.49 -20.89
N THR A 22 -5.09 18.30 -20.81
CA THR A 22 -3.78 18.06 -21.41
C THR A 22 -3.00 17.01 -20.61
N GLU A 23 -1.92 16.49 -21.20
CA GLU A 23 -1.02 15.55 -20.54
C GLU A 23 -0.39 16.15 -19.27
N ASP A 24 0.04 17.41 -19.31
CA ASP A 24 0.61 18.10 -18.14
C ASP A 24 -0.41 18.26 -17.00
N GLU A 25 -1.69 18.51 -17.34
CA GLU A 25 -2.77 18.58 -16.34
C GLU A 25 -3.05 17.21 -15.72
N TRP A 26 -2.94 16.12 -16.49
CA TRP A 26 -3.00 14.76 -15.97
C TRP A 26 -1.83 14.42 -15.05
N ALA A 27 -0.61 14.81 -15.42
CA ALA A 27 0.57 14.66 -14.58
C ALA A 27 0.40 15.42 -13.25
N GLY A 28 -0.11 16.66 -13.30
CA GLY A 28 -0.43 17.45 -12.12
C GLY A 28 -1.50 16.81 -11.23
N PHE A 29 -2.52 16.18 -11.82
CA PHE A 29 -3.55 15.45 -11.07
C PHE A 29 -3.00 14.20 -10.38
N GLU A 30 -2.16 13.42 -11.05
CA GLU A 30 -1.48 12.28 -10.44
C GLU A 30 -0.63 12.75 -9.25
N ASN A 31 0.18 13.80 -9.44
CA ASN A 31 1.01 14.33 -8.37
C ASN A 31 0.21 14.89 -7.18
N THR A 32 -0.97 15.46 -7.44
CA THR A 32 -1.89 15.89 -6.36
C THR A 32 -2.32 14.69 -5.51
N LEU A 33 -2.62 13.54 -6.13
CA LEU A 33 -2.97 12.32 -5.40
C LEU A 33 -1.76 11.72 -4.66
N ASP A 34 -0.58 11.75 -5.27
CA ASP A 34 0.67 11.34 -4.61
C ASP A 34 0.90 12.14 -3.33
N MET A 35 0.73 13.46 -3.40
CA MET A 35 0.86 14.35 -2.24
C MET A 35 -0.15 14.01 -1.16
N ILE A 36 -1.44 13.88 -1.50
CA ILE A 36 -2.48 13.52 -0.54
C ILE A 36 -2.10 12.24 0.20
N TYR A 37 -1.78 11.16 -0.52
CA TYR A 37 -1.51 9.88 0.14
C TYR A 37 -0.18 9.85 0.88
N TRP A 38 0.84 10.53 0.37
CA TRP A 38 2.13 10.58 1.07
C TRP A 38 2.02 11.32 2.41
N TYR A 39 1.30 12.44 2.43
CA TYR A 39 1.12 13.27 3.62
C TYR A 39 0.00 12.80 4.55
N ASP A 40 -0.99 12.04 4.07
CA ASP A 40 -2.09 11.52 4.90
C ASP A 40 -1.82 10.11 5.42
N TYR A 41 -1.14 9.23 4.67
CA TYR A 41 -1.06 7.79 5.03
C TYR A 41 0.35 7.22 5.06
N ALA A 42 1.34 7.93 4.51
CA ALA A 42 2.72 7.47 4.43
C ALA A 42 3.66 8.19 5.42
N TYR A 43 4.91 8.41 4.99
CA TYR A 43 5.98 9.00 5.81
C TYR A 43 5.75 10.47 6.18
N GLY A 44 4.86 11.18 5.47
CA GLY A 44 4.51 12.56 5.77
C GLY A 44 3.55 12.73 6.93
N ASN A 45 2.77 11.69 7.28
CA ASN A 45 1.87 11.71 8.43
C ASN A 45 2.60 11.19 9.68
N PRO A 46 2.62 11.96 10.80
CA PRO A 46 3.15 11.49 12.09
C PRO A 46 2.54 10.17 12.59
N THR A 47 1.33 9.83 12.16
CA THR A 47 0.63 8.59 12.53
C THR A 47 0.47 7.60 11.37
N GLY A 48 0.98 7.89 10.16
CA GLY A 48 0.80 7.02 8.98
C GLY A 48 1.32 5.59 9.20
N ARG A 49 2.48 5.44 9.85
CA ARG A 49 3.01 4.13 10.27
C ARG A 49 2.12 3.41 11.28
N ALA A 50 1.47 4.15 12.18
CA ALA A 50 0.66 3.55 13.23
C ALA A 50 -0.61 2.90 12.65
N GLN A 51 -1.16 3.46 11.56
CA GLN A 51 -2.35 2.90 10.91
C GLN A 51 -2.11 1.50 10.31
N GLY A 52 -0.92 1.26 9.77
CA GLY A 52 -0.51 -0.04 9.21
C GLY A 52 0.04 -1.04 10.24
N LEU A 53 0.28 -0.61 11.48
CA LEU A 53 1.00 -1.42 12.48
C LEU A 53 0.29 -2.75 12.79
N GLY A 54 -1.03 -2.74 12.93
CA GLY A 54 -1.77 -3.96 13.28
C GLY A 54 -1.64 -5.05 12.22
N TYR A 55 -1.79 -4.69 10.93
CA TYR A 55 -1.58 -5.63 9.83
C TYR A 55 -0.16 -6.21 9.82
N VAL A 56 0.86 -5.38 10.09
CA VAL A 56 2.25 -5.86 10.18
C VAL A 56 2.43 -6.84 11.35
N GLN A 57 1.79 -6.59 12.49
CA GLN A 57 1.80 -7.53 13.62
C GLN A 57 1.13 -8.87 13.25
N GLU A 58 0.01 -8.85 12.54
CA GLU A 58 -0.67 -10.05 12.04
C GLU A 58 0.19 -10.82 11.02
N VAL A 59 0.87 -10.13 10.10
CA VAL A 59 1.83 -10.76 9.18
C VAL A 59 2.95 -11.44 9.95
N LEU A 60 3.53 -10.78 10.96
CA LEU A 60 4.57 -11.38 11.82
C LEU A 60 4.05 -12.58 12.58
N ALA A 61 2.83 -12.52 13.13
CA ALA A 61 2.18 -13.63 13.81
C ALA A 61 2.05 -14.87 12.90
N ARG A 62 1.61 -14.68 11.65
CA ARG A 62 1.51 -15.74 10.64
C ARG A 62 2.89 -16.32 10.27
N LEU A 63 3.90 -15.47 10.09
CA LEU A 63 5.27 -15.90 9.76
C LEU A 63 5.95 -16.66 10.90
N GLN A 64 5.65 -16.30 12.15
CA GLN A 64 6.28 -16.86 13.35
C GLN A 64 5.46 -17.99 13.98
N HIS A 65 4.25 -18.26 13.46
CA HIS A 65 3.28 -19.19 14.04
C HIS A 65 3.00 -18.87 15.53
N GLN A 66 2.76 -17.59 15.85
CA GLN A 66 2.48 -17.12 17.21
C GLN A 66 1.20 -16.27 17.27
N TYR A 67 0.30 -16.58 18.20
CA TYR A 67 -0.93 -15.80 18.43
C TYR A 67 -0.66 -14.46 19.11
N ILE A 68 -1.54 -13.48 18.87
CA ILE A 68 -1.48 -12.15 19.50
C ILE A 68 -2.44 -12.13 20.69
N SER A 69 -1.93 -12.40 21.90
CA SER A 69 -2.76 -12.51 23.11
C SER A 69 -3.20 -11.18 23.72
N ALA A 70 -2.56 -10.07 23.35
CA ALA A 70 -2.88 -8.72 23.79
C ALA A 70 -2.53 -7.72 22.70
N SER A 71 -3.27 -6.62 22.61
CA SER A 71 -3.08 -5.57 21.61
C SER A 71 -2.98 -4.20 22.25
N ASN A 72 -2.10 -3.37 21.69
CA ASN A 72 -1.98 -1.93 21.94
C ASN A 72 -2.03 -1.12 20.63
N SER A 73 -2.52 -1.75 19.56
CA SER A 73 -2.61 -1.23 18.20
C SER A 73 -4.04 -1.41 17.68
N SER A 74 -4.23 -1.50 16.36
CA SER A 74 -5.51 -1.83 15.72
C SER A 74 -5.90 -3.31 15.79
N VAL A 75 -5.02 -4.21 16.24
CA VAL A 75 -5.31 -5.65 16.33
C VAL A 75 -6.43 -5.93 17.33
N ASN A 76 -7.36 -6.83 16.97
CA ASN A 76 -8.34 -7.38 17.90
C ASN A 76 -7.81 -8.70 18.49
N SER A 77 -7.19 -8.64 19.67
CA SER A 77 -6.61 -9.83 20.32
C SER A 77 -7.62 -10.91 20.71
N THR A 78 -8.93 -10.64 20.69
CA THR A 78 -9.94 -11.69 20.89
C THR A 78 -10.05 -12.58 19.66
N LEU A 79 -9.93 -12.00 18.45
CA LEU A 79 -9.93 -12.73 17.19
C LEU A 79 -8.57 -13.38 16.92
N ASP A 80 -7.49 -12.66 17.22
CA ASP A 80 -6.12 -13.04 16.87
C ASP A 80 -5.45 -13.96 17.90
N ASN A 81 -6.17 -14.29 18.98
CA ASN A 81 -5.79 -15.32 19.94
C ASN A 81 -6.72 -16.55 19.85
N ASN A 82 -7.32 -16.78 18.68
CA ASN A 82 -8.27 -17.86 18.48
C ASN A 82 -8.03 -18.55 17.12
N PRO A 83 -7.71 -19.86 17.10
CA PRO A 83 -7.46 -20.62 15.86
C PRO A 83 -8.62 -20.63 14.87
N SER A 84 -9.86 -20.43 15.34
CA SER A 84 -11.04 -20.43 14.46
C SER A 84 -11.19 -19.15 13.63
N THR A 85 -10.63 -18.04 14.09
CA THR A 85 -10.73 -16.72 13.45
C THR A 85 -9.39 -16.23 12.91
N PHE A 86 -8.28 -16.68 13.47
CA PHE A 86 -6.93 -16.34 13.05
C PHE A 86 -6.05 -17.60 12.97
N PRO A 87 -6.29 -18.53 12.03
CA PRO A 87 -5.47 -19.73 11.89
C PRO A 87 -4.03 -19.37 11.49
N LEU A 88 -3.02 -20.04 12.06
CA LEU A 88 -1.60 -19.74 11.81
C LEU A 88 -0.93 -20.72 10.84
N ASP A 89 -1.57 -21.86 10.56
CA ASP A 89 -1.01 -22.95 9.74
C ASP A 89 -1.62 -23.02 8.33
N GLN A 90 -2.07 -21.89 7.79
CA GLN A 90 -2.53 -21.84 6.39
C GLN A 90 -1.35 -21.65 5.44
N LYS A 91 -1.47 -22.25 4.26
CA LYS A 91 -0.51 -22.05 3.15
C LYS A 91 -0.73 -20.74 2.40
N PHE A 92 -1.93 -20.18 2.51
CA PHE A 92 -2.35 -18.99 1.79
C PHE A 92 -3.30 -18.19 2.67
N TYR A 93 -3.09 -16.88 2.70
CA TYR A 93 -3.92 -15.90 3.37
C TYR A 93 -4.34 -14.86 2.35
N ALA A 94 -5.57 -14.36 2.46
CA ALA A 94 -6.07 -13.26 1.63
C ALA A 94 -6.91 -12.30 2.48
N ASP A 95 -6.40 -11.08 2.61
CA ASP A 95 -7.08 -9.99 3.29
C ASP A 95 -7.47 -8.93 2.24
N PHE A 96 -8.66 -8.35 2.39
CA PHE A 96 -9.17 -7.28 1.52
C PHE A 96 -9.26 -6.00 2.34
N SER A 97 -8.68 -4.92 1.82
CA SER A 97 -8.58 -3.63 2.52
C SER A 97 -8.70 -2.47 1.54
N HIS A 98 -8.44 -1.26 2.06
CA HIS A 98 -8.44 -0.01 1.32
C HIS A 98 -7.00 0.42 0.97
N ASP A 99 -6.91 1.29 -0.02
CA ASP A 99 -5.67 1.86 -0.56
C ASP A 99 -4.85 2.60 0.50
N ASP A 100 -5.50 3.41 1.32
CA ASP A 100 -4.89 4.09 2.47
C ASP A 100 -4.18 3.12 3.44
N ILE A 101 -4.84 2.01 3.80
CA ILE A 101 -4.27 0.99 4.70
C ILE A 101 -3.10 0.24 4.04
N ILE A 102 -3.16 -0.03 2.74
CA ILE A 102 -2.03 -0.64 2.01
C ILE A 102 -0.82 0.30 2.05
N VAL A 103 -1.00 1.61 1.81
CA VAL A 103 0.07 2.61 1.92
C VAL A 103 0.63 2.67 3.33
N SER A 104 -0.24 2.70 4.35
CA SER A 104 0.19 2.71 5.75
C SER A 104 0.91 1.41 6.14
N ALA A 105 0.50 0.25 5.63
CA ALA A 105 1.18 -1.03 5.85
C ALA A 105 2.58 -1.04 5.22
N LEU A 106 2.73 -0.59 3.98
CA LEU A 106 4.04 -0.42 3.32
C LEU A 106 4.96 0.51 4.13
N THR A 107 4.40 1.61 4.64
CA THR A 107 5.12 2.58 5.46
C THR A 107 5.50 1.99 6.83
N ALA A 108 4.62 1.20 7.46
CA ALA A 108 4.88 0.50 8.72
C ALA A 108 5.97 -0.58 8.57
N MET A 109 6.02 -1.28 7.42
CA MET A 109 7.12 -2.18 7.04
C MET A 109 8.43 -1.45 6.73
N SER A 110 8.45 -0.12 6.79
CA SER A 110 9.63 0.72 6.55
C SER A 110 10.22 0.55 5.13
N MET A 111 9.36 0.46 4.12
CA MET A 111 9.77 0.46 2.70
C MET A 111 10.40 1.79 2.25
N ASP A 112 11.71 1.95 2.46
CA ASP A 112 12.45 3.21 2.23
C ASP A 112 12.37 3.74 0.79
N TYR A 113 12.05 2.88 -0.20
CA TYR A 113 11.82 3.33 -1.58
C TYR A 113 10.76 4.45 -1.65
N PHE A 114 9.72 4.40 -0.83
CA PHE A 114 8.61 5.37 -0.81
C PHE A 114 8.84 6.57 0.12
N ARG A 115 10.03 6.71 0.69
CA ARG A 115 10.31 7.69 1.74
C ARG A 115 10.51 9.11 1.24
N SER A 116 10.91 9.28 -0.02
CA SER A 116 11.08 10.60 -0.63
C SER A 116 9.72 11.25 -0.84
N ALA A 117 9.54 12.45 -0.29
CA ALA A 117 8.29 13.20 -0.44
C ALA A 117 8.11 13.70 -1.88
N PRO A 118 6.87 13.67 -2.42
CA PRO A 118 6.57 14.39 -3.66
C PRO A 118 6.77 15.90 -3.46
N SER A 119 7.22 16.59 -4.51
CA SER A 119 7.39 18.04 -4.47
C SER A 119 6.04 18.75 -4.36
N LEU A 120 5.96 19.76 -3.50
CA LEU A 120 4.74 20.58 -3.32
C LEU A 120 4.64 21.75 -4.30
N THR A 121 5.71 22.05 -5.04
CA THR A 121 5.84 23.30 -5.81
C THR A 121 6.34 23.10 -7.24
N GLN A 122 6.82 21.90 -7.58
CA GLN A 122 7.36 21.62 -8.90
C GLN A 122 6.25 21.31 -9.91
N TYR A 123 6.29 21.97 -11.06
CA TYR A 123 5.42 21.68 -12.20
C TYR A 123 6.21 21.84 -13.52
N PRO A 124 6.14 20.88 -14.46
CA PRO A 124 5.49 19.57 -14.33
C PRO A 124 6.17 18.69 -13.26
N PRO A 125 5.45 17.73 -12.65
CA PRO A 125 6.02 16.85 -11.63
C PRO A 125 7.24 16.07 -12.14
N ASP A 126 8.18 15.73 -11.25
CA ASP A 126 9.30 14.85 -11.62
C ASP A 126 8.77 13.48 -12.05
N PRO A 127 9.04 13.03 -13.29
CA PRO A 127 8.63 11.71 -13.75
C PRO A 127 9.37 10.57 -13.03
N ASN A 128 10.50 10.84 -12.37
CA ASN A 128 11.31 9.83 -11.67
C ASN A 128 11.04 9.77 -10.16
N ARG A 129 10.01 10.46 -9.66
CA ARG A 129 9.64 10.41 -8.24
C ARG A 129 9.27 8.98 -7.82
N ASN A 130 9.65 8.60 -6.62
CA ASN A 130 9.45 7.23 -6.14
C ASN A 130 8.02 6.95 -5.67
N PHE A 131 7.32 7.97 -5.17
CA PHE A 131 5.94 7.84 -4.71
C PHE A 131 4.98 8.24 -5.83
N ILE A 132 4.51 7.22 -6.56
CA ILE A 132 3.48 7.33 -7.60
C ILE A 132 2.32 6.45 -7.16
N LEU A 133 1.24 7.05 -6.68
CA LEU A 133 0.12 6.36 -6.06
C LEU A 133 -0.52 5.35 -7.00
N SER A 134 -0.64 5.68 -8.29
CA SER A 134 -1.19 4.82 -9.33
C SER A 134 -0.39 3.51 -9.51
N HIS A 135 0.89 3.48 -9.11
CA HIS A 135 1.74 2.28 -9.11
C HIS A 135 1.69 1.50 -7.79
N ILE A 136 1.21 2.12 -6.70
CA ILE A 136 1.18 1.54 -5.36
C ILE A 136 -0.21 0.94 -5.08
N THR A 137 -1.25 1.76 -5.22
CA THR A 137 -2.64 1.39 -4.95
C THR A 137 -3.61 1.81 -6.06
N PRO A 138 -3.48 1.28 -7.29
CA PRO A 138 -4.54 1.41 -8.29
C PRO A 138 -5.81 0.65 -7.87
N PHE A 139 -6.92 0.82 -8.59
CA PHE A 139 -8.08 -0.05 -8.40
C PHE A 139 -7.67 -1.52 -8.57
N GLY A 140 -7.97 -2.35 -7.56
CA GLY A 140 -7.57 -3.76 -7.55
C GLY A 140 -6.11 -4.00 -7.18
N ALA A 141 -5.47 -3.05 -6.49
CA ALA A 141 -4.12 -3.20 -5.97
C ALA A 141 -3.92 -4.49 -5.16
N ARG A 142 -2.71 -5.02 -5.21
CA ARG A 142 -2.32 -6.24 -4.52
C ARG A 142 -0.98 -6.05 -3.83
N LEU A 143 -0.95 -6.31 -2.53
CA LEU A 143 0.27 -6.43 -1.73
C LEU A 143 0.50 -7.92 -1.46
N MET A 144 1.61 -8.46 -1.96
CA MET A 144 1.96 -9.87 -1.83
C MET A 144 3.20 -10.03 -0.96
N THR A 145 3.09 -10.83 0.09
CA THR A 145 4.21 -11.23 0.95
C THR A 145 4.43 -12.72 0.74
N GLU A 146 5.63 -13.09 0.32
CA GLU A 146 5.97 -14.49 0.00
C GLU A 146 7.07 -15.00 0.94
N THR A 147 6.91 -16.24 1.41
CA THR A 147 7.99 -16.97 2.08
C THR A 147 8.61 -17.94 1.09
N ILE A 148 9.83 -17.63 0.66
CA ILE A 148 10.56 -18.44 -0.31
C ILE A 148 11.67 -19.19 0.42
N GLY A 149 11.60 -20.52 0.40
CA GLY A 149 12.66 -21.38 0.91
C GLY A 149 13.82 -21.43 -0.08
N CYS A 150 15.03 -21.12 0.37
CA CYS A 150 16.25 -21.27 -0.42
C CYS A 150 16.95 -22.59 -0.09
N ALA A 151 17.62 -23.21 -1.08
CA ALA A 151 18.44 -24.41 -0.85
C ALA A 151 19.70 -24.12 -0.03
N ALA A 152 20.13 -22.86 0.02
CA ALA A 152 21.24 -22.35 0.82
C ALA A 152 20.87 -20.98 1.41
N ALA A 153 21.44 -20.65 2.57
CA ALA A 153 21.20 -19.37 3.22
C ALA A 153 21.81 -18.16 2.46
N ASP A 154 22.83 -18.41 1.64
CA ASP A 154 23.49 -17.43 0.78
C ASP A 154 23.65 -18.02 -0.63
N PRO A 155 22.57 -18.03 -1.44
CA PRO A 155 22.63 -18.61 -2.77
C PRO A 155 23.49 -17.72 -3.70
N LYS A 156 24.44 -18.33 -4.41
CA LYS A 156 25.18 -17.61 -5.46
C LYS A 156 24.20 -17.19 -6.56
N PRO A 157 24.25 -15.93 -7.04
CA PRO A 157 23.45 -15.50 -8.18
C PRO A 157 23.68 -16.44 -9.37
N VAL A 158 22.59 -16.83 -10.04
CA VAL A 158 22.68 -17.55 -11.32
C VAL A 158 22.86 -16.47 -12.38
N GLU A 159 24.05 -16.39 -12.99
CA GLU A 159 24.30 -15.57 -14.18
C GLU A 159 23.54 -16.09 -15.41
#